data_AF-A0AAE2Y654-F1
#
_entry.id   AF-A0AAE2Y654-F1
#
_cell.length_a   1.000
_cell.length_b   1.000
_cell.length_c   1.000
_cell.angle_alpha   90.00
_cell.angle_beta   90.00
_cell.angle_gamma   90.00
#
_symmetry.space_group_name_H-M   'P 1'
#
loop_
_entity.id
_entity.type
_entity.pdbx_description
1 polymer ?
#
loop_
_entity_poly.entity_id
_entity_poly.type
_entity_poly.pdbx_seq_one_letter_code
_entity_poly.pdbx_strand_id
1 'polypeptide(L)'
;MSLHNALPPFRNSVEEAFACGANMVEALIESFDVIHANSKKTRVGISNYCGVFVPEDPQNETHQASVKLATQALNYQILDRIKDKMDYCGIDYYSKVVMRENFGVAREVVYPEGLRTIVNDFYKKYGKPVAVVENGFPTRDHDEKIKFMLEHLKALHDAITLDKVEVFAYNWWCTLHSYEWGYDYKPFFALVDVEGEEKEVRGYTDLVGSLKRKITPAGEFYGKICKDNGFSQKDYQKYHAMKKPFKMWQVYE
;
A
#
# COMPACT_ATOMS: atom_id res chain seq x y z
N MET A 1 -5.84 8.81 -4.56
CA MET A 1 -6.48 9.70 -3.55
C MET A 1 -5.66 10.98 -3.38
N SER A 2 -6.22 12.18 -3.65
CA SER A 2 -5.52 13.45 -3.40
C SER A 2 -5.91 13.96 -2.00
N LEU A 3 -4.97 13.90 -1.05
CA LEU A 3 -5.16 14.36 0.33
C LEU A 3 -4.81 15.86 0.49
N HIS A 4 -5.05 16.68 -0.54
CA HIS A 4 -4.76 18.11 -0.46
C HIS A 4 -5.47 18.75 0.74
N ASN A 5 -4.69 19.23 1.71
CA ASN A 5 -5.16 19.76 3.01
C ASN A 5 -6.01 18.78 3.83
N ALA A 6 -5.89 17.46 3.62
CA ALA A 6 -6.70 16.46 4.31
C ALA A 6 -6.02 15.86 5.54
N LEU A 7 -4.70 16.05 5.72
CA LEU A 7 -3.96 15.52 6.85
C LEU A 7 -3.39 16.63 7.75
N PRO A 8 -3.43 16.47 9.08
CA PRO A 8 -2.68 17.33 9.99
C PRO A 8 -1.19 17.38 9.61
N PRO A 9 -0.51 18.53 9.75
CA PRO A 9 -0.97 19.77 10.37
C PRO A 9 -1.68 20.75 9.39
N PHE A 10 -2.16 20.29 8.24
CA PHE A 10 -2.89 21.09 7.25
C PHE A 10 -2.09 22.29 6.69
N ARG A 11 -0.76 22.16 6.63
CA ARG A 11 0.13 23.18 6.07
C ARG A 11 0.50 22.82 4.64
N ASN A 12 0.62 23.84 3.80
CA ASN A 12 0.99 23.70 2.39
C ASN A 12 2.27 24.52 2.10
N SER A 13 3.40 24.04 2.64
CA SER A 13 4.72 24.68 2.50
C SER A 13 5.75 23.66 2.00
N VAL A 14 6.32 23.92 0.83
CA VAL A 14 7.34 23.07 0.21
C VAL A 14 8.62 23.04 1.07
N GLU A 15 9.03 24.18 1.61
CA GLU A 15 10.20 24.28 2.50
C GLU A 15 10.02 23.43 3.76
N GLU A 16 8.85 23.49 4.39
CA GLU A 16 8.54 22.68 5.57
C GLU A 16 8.48 21.19 5.22
N ALA A 17 7.93 20.83 4.05
CA ALA A 17 7.91 19.44 3.59
C ALA A 17 9.33 18.87 3.42
N PHE A 18 10.25 19.66 2.84
CA PHE A 18 11.66 19.27 2.73
C PHE A 18 12.35 19.16 4.10
N ALA A 19 12.13 20.12 5.00
CA ALA A 19 12.69 20.08 6.35
C ALA A 19 12.17 18.86 7.14
N CYS A 20 10.87 18.57 7.04
CA CYS A 20 10.25 17.39 7.62
C CYS A 20 10.89 16.10 7.06
N GLY A 21 11.02 15.99 5.74
CA GLY A 21 11.66 14.84 5.11
C GLY A 21 13.15 14.68 5.47
N ALA A 22 13.86 15.76 5.80
CA ALA A 22 15.22 15.68 6.32
C ALA A 22 15.24 15.11 7.74
N ASN A 23 14.42 15.67 8.64
CA ASN A 23 14.31 15.22 10.03
C ASN A 23 13.84 13.77 10.13
N MET A 24 12.91 13.34 9.26
CA MET A 24 12.47 11.93 9.20
C MET A 24 13.62 10.99 8.87
N VAL A 25 14.48 11.34 7.90
CA VAL A 25 15.64 10.51 7.55
C VAL A 25 16.62 10.41 8.73
N GLU A 26 16.92 11.52 9.41
CA GLU A 26 17.78 11.51 10.59
C GLU A 26 17.20 10.62 11.69
N ALA A 27 15.91 10.79 12.01
CA ALA A 27 15.23 9.98 13.02
C ALA A 27 15.22 8.48 12.67
N LEU A 28 15.05 8.11 11.39
CA LEU A 28 15.11 6.73 10.94
C LEU A 28 16.51 6.13 11.10
N ILE A 29 17.55 6.89 10.77
CA ILE A 29 18.95 6.46 10.94
C ILE A 29 19.29 6.25 12.42
N GLU A 30 18.92 7.21 13.28
CA GLU A 30 19.13 7.10 14.72
C GLU A 30 18.36 5.92 15.32
N SER A 31 17.11 5.73 14.89
CA SER A 31 16.29 4.59 15.34
C SER A 31 16.93 3.26 14.96
N PHE A 32 17.45 3.13 13.74
CA PHE A 32 18.18 1.94 13.30
C PHE A 32 19.38 1.66 14.22
N ASP A 33 20.20 2.69 14.50
CA ASP A 33 21.40 2.54 15.32
C ASP A 33 21.07 2.17 16.77
N VAL A 34 20.05 2.79 17.36
CA VAL A 34 19.58 2.46 18.71
C VAL A 34 19.04 1.03 18.79
N ILE A 35 18.23 0.60 17.82
CA ILE A 35 17.67 -0.75 17.80
C ILE A 35 18.80 -1.79 17.70
N HIS A 36 19.76 -1.60 16.79
CA HIS A 36 20.87 -2.54 16.59
C HIS A 36 21.89 -2.54 17.72
N ALA A 37 22.05 -1.43 18.45
CA ALA A 37 22.82 -1.40 19.68
C ALA A 37 22.19 -2.29 20.78
N ASN A 38 20.86 -2.45 20.79
CA ASN A 38 20.13 -3.21 21.79
C ASN A 38 19.76 -4.64 21.35
N SER A 39 19.68 -4.90 20.05
CA SER A 39 19.36 -6.23 19.49
C SER A 39 19.97 -6.43 18.11
N LYS A 40 21.00 -7.29 18.04
CA LYS A 40 21.62 -7.70 16.77
C LYS A 40 20.75 -8.66 15.93
N LYS A 41 19.62 -9.12 16.46
CA LYS A 41 18.72 -10.06 15.78
C LYS A 41 17.54 -9.36 15.11
N THR A 42 17.21 -8.14 15.53
CA THR A 42 16.06 -7.41 15.01
C THR A 42 16.39 -6.91 13.61
N ARG A 43 15.50 -7.17 12.65
CA ARG A 43 15.58 -6.53 11.33
C ARG A 43 14.77 -5.25 11.34
N VAL A 44 15.33 -4.19 10.78
CA VAL A 44 14.74 -2.84 10.73
C VAL A 44 14.51 -2.45 9.28
N GLY A 45 13.33 -1.92 8.98
CA GLY A 45 12.99 -1.34 7.68
C GLY A 45 11.93 -0.27 7.88
N ILE A 46 11.37 0.25 6.79
CA ILE A 46 10.29 1.25 6.83
C ILE A 46 9.07 0.77 6.06
N SER A 47 7.91 1.33 6.36
CA SER A 47 6.74 1.30 5.46
C SER A 47 6.90 2.42 4.45
N ASN A 48 6.97 2.11 3.16
CA ASN A 48 7.16 3.10 2.11
C ASN A 48 6.08 2.95 1.04
N TYR A 49 5.16 3.92 0.98
CA TYR A 49 4.25 4.05 -0.15
C TYR A 49 5.02 4.08 -1.46
N CYS A 50 4.60 3.25 -2.40
CA CYS A 50 5.20 3.16 -3.71
C CYS A 50 4.13 2.90 -4.77
N GLY A 51 4.41 3.34 -6.00
CA GLY A 51 3.48 3.23 -7.10
C GLY A 51 4.18 2.95 -8.42
N VAL A 52 3.41 2.36 -9.33
CA VAL A 52 3.73 2.40 -10.77
C VAL A 52 3.09 3.66 -11.31
N PHE A 53 3.92 4.66 -11.63
CA PHE A 53 3.47 5.94 -12.19
C PHE A 53 3.60 5.90 -13.72
N VAL A 54 2.54 6.30 -14.41
CA VAL A 54 2.53 6.36 -15.89
C VAL A 54 1.91 7.67 -16.37
N PRO A 55 2.37 8.25 -17.49
CA PRO A 55 1.79 9.50 -17.98
C PRO A 55 0.40 9.24 -18.58
N GLU A 56 -0.53 10.18 -18.44
CA GLU A 56 -1.84 10.10 -19.11
C GLU A 56 -1.69 10.17 -20.63
N ASP A 57 -0.80 11.04 -21.09
CA ASP A 57 -0.37 11.14 -22.48
C ASP A 57 1.15 10.84 -22.54
N PRO A 58 1.55 9.67 -23.07
CA PRO A 58 2.95 9.30 -23.22
C PRO A 58 3.77 10.25 -24.10
N GLN A 59 3.14 11.07 -24.95
CA GLN A 59 3.85 12.03 -25.81
C GLN A 59 4.00 13.41 -25.16
N ASN A 60 3.31 13.67 -24.05
CA ASN A 60 3.39 14.95 -23.35
C ASN A 60 4.58 14.97 -22.38
N GLU A 61 5.55 15.85 -22.64
CA GLU A 61 6.78 15.97 -21.86
C GLU A 61 6.54 16.36 -20.39
N THR A 62 5.50 17.15 -20.10
CA THR A 62 5.19 17.58 -18.73
C THR A 62 4.57 16.45 -17.89
N HIS A 63 3.80 15.56 -18.52
CA HIS A 63 3.31 14.34 -17.89
C HIS A 63 4.48 13.39 -17.58
N GLN A 64 5.38 13.19 -18.54
CA GLN A 64 6.58 12.38 -18.35
C GLN A 64 7.48 12.92 -17.23
N ALA A 65 7.67 14.24 -17.18
CA ALA A 65 8.43 14.89 -16.11
C ALA A 65 7.79 14.64 -14.73
N SER A 66 6.46 14.76 -14.63
CA SER A 66 5.72 14.49 -13.39
C SER A 66 5.88 13.06 -12.92
N VAL A 67 5.81 12.08 -13.84
CA VAL A 67 6.04 10.66 -13.56
C VAL A 67 7.46 10.42 -13.04
N LYS A 68 8.48 11.00 -13.68
CA LYS A 68 9.87 10.86 -13.25
C LYS A 68 10.08 11.44 -11.85
N LEU A 69 9.54 12.63 -11.60
CA LEU A 69 9.65 13.30 -10.29
C LEU A 69 8.90 12.53 -9.21
N ALA A 70 7.67 12.06 -9.47
CA ALA A 70 6.89 11.27 -8.51
C ALA A 70 7.56 9.94 -8.20
N THR A 71 8.08 9.26 -9.23
CA THR A 71 8.83 8.00 -9.05
C THR A 71 10.04 8.23 -8.15
N GLN A 72 10.83 9.28 -8.39
CA GLN A 72 11.98 9.57 -7.53
C GLN A 72 11.56 9.95 -6.11
N ALA A 73 10.58 10.83 -5.97
CA ALA A 73 10.15 11.36 -4.68
C ALA A 73 9.48 10.30 -3.79
N LEU A 74 8.55 9.52 -4.36
CA LEU A 74 7.69 8.59 -3.61
C LEU A 74 8.33 7.20 -3.48
N ASN A 75 8.98 6.68 -4.53
CA ASN A 75 9.56 5.34 -4.45
C ASN A 75 10.97 5.33 -3.86
N TYR A 76 11.79 6.36 -4.09
CA TYR A 76 13.24 6.24 -3.90
C TYR A 76 13.89 7.26 -2.96
N GLN A 77 13.34 8.47 -2.82
CA GLN A 77 14.03 9.57 -2.14
C GLN A 77 14.42 9.25 -0.70
N ILE A 78 13.51 8.66 0.09
CA ILE A 78 13.79 8.30 1.48
C ILE A 78 14.72 7.08 1.53
N LEU A 79 14.38 6.01 0.80
CA LEU A 79 15.15 4.76 0.79
C LEU A 79 16.60 4.96 0.32
N ASP A 80 16.85 5.79 -0.69
CA ASP A 80 18.20 6.11 -1.15
C ASP A 80 19.07 6.75 -0.05
N ARG A 81 18.44 7.52 0.85
CA ARG A 81 19.13 8.21 1.96
C ARG A 81 19.32 7.33 3.19
N ILE A 82 18.46 6.34 3.40
CA ILE A 82 18.57 5.39 4.52
C ILE A 82 19.10 4.01 4.09
N LYS A 83 19.54 3.85 2.84
CA LYS A 83 19.86 2.53 2.27
C LYS A 83 20.89 1.75 3.07
N ASP A 84 21.82 2.41 3.76
CA ASP A 84 22.84 1.76 4.59
C ASP A 84 22.39 1.54 6.05
N LYS A 85 21.17 1.98 6.39
CA LYS A 85 20.52 1.98 7.70
C LYS A 85 19.12 1.35 7.62
N MET A 86 19.04 0.24 6.89
CA MET A 86 17.86 -0.63 6.79
C MET A 86 18.32 -2.06 6.50
N ASP A 87 17.64 -3.07 7.02
CA ASP A 87 17.92 -4.49 6.78
C ASP A 87 17.04 -5.06 5.66
N TYR A 88 15.90 -4.44 5.38
CA TYR A 88 14.97 -4.81 4.33
C TYR A 88 14.22 -3.60 3.77
N CYS A 89 13.67 -3.74 2.57
CA CYS A 89 12.78 -2.74 1.97
C CYS A 89 11.32 -3.10 2.29
N GLY A 90 10.63 -2.29 3.09
CA GLY A 90 9.19 -2.43 3.26
C GLY A 90 8.46 -1.54 2.25
N ILE A 91 7.41 -2.08 1.63
CA ILE A 91 6.65 -1.40 0.58
C ILE A 91 5.14 -1.44 0.85
N ASP A 92 4.47 -0.35 0.50
CA ASP A 92 3.01 -0.22 0.52
C ASP A 92 2.54 -0.01 -0.92
N TYR A 93 1.88 -1.00 -1.50
CA TYR A 93 1.48 -1.00 -2.91
C TYR A 93 -0.02 -1.23 -3.06
N TYR A 94 -0.69 -0.33 -3.77
CA TYR A 94 -2.14 -0.36 -3.96
C TYR A 94 -2.58 -0.34 -5.43
N SER A 95 -1.93 0.47 -6.26
CA SER A 95 -2.39 0.70 -7.62
C SER A 95 -1.31 1.24 -8.56
N LYS A 96 -1.64 1.27 -9.85
CA LYS A 96 -0.97 2.10 -10.85
C LYS A 96 -1.63 3.47 -10.89
N VAL A 97 -0.82 4.52 -10.87
CA VAL A 97 -1.26 5.92 -10.86
C VAL A 97 -1.00 6.53 -12.23
N VAL A 98 -2.06 6.99 -12.90
CA VAL A 98 -1.97 7.72 -14.17
C VAL A 98 -1.86 9.21 -13.86
N MET A 99 -0.78 9.84 -14.31
CA MET A 99 -0.38 11.19 -13.93
C MET A 99 -0.51 12.20 -15.07
N ARG A 100 -0.87 13.43 -14.69
CA ARG A 100 -0.83 14.67 -15.46
C ARG A 100 0.32 15.55 -14.98
N GLU A 101 0.45 16.74 -15.56
CA GLU A 101 1.35 17.78 -15.11
C GLU A 101 1.16 18.14 -13.63
N ASN A 102 2.20 18.70 -13.00
CA ASN A 102 2.17 19.20 -11.62
C ASN A 102 1.69 18.15 -10.59
N PHE A 103 2.09 16.90 -10.76
CA PHE A 103 1.67 15.77 -9.91
C PHE A 103 0.16 15.49 -9.91
N GLY A 104 -0.59 15.99 -10.89
CA GLY A 104 -2.01 15.71 -11.03
C GLY A 104 -2.27 14.21 -11.22
N VAL A 105 -3.21 13.65 -10.46
CA VAL A 105 -3.64 12.25 -10.63
C VAL A 105 -4.89 12.22 -11.51
N ALA A 106 -4.77 11.65 -12.72
CA ALA A 106 -5.90 11.50 -13.63
C ALA A 106 -6.82 10.35 -13.21
N ARG A 107 -6.23 9.21 -12.84
CA ARG A 107 -6.94 8.02 -12.33
C ARG A 107 -5.98 7.04 -11.69
N GLU A 108 -6.51 6.20 -10.81
CA GLU A 108 -5.83 5.04 -10.25
C GLU A 108 -6.43 3.76 -10.84
N VAL A 109 -5.61 2.74 -11.05
CA VAL A 109 -6.01 1.49 -11.70
C VAL A 109 -5.43 0.32 -10.91
N VAL A 110 -6.29 -0.66 -10.56
CA VAL A 110 -5.82 -1.93 -10.00
C VAL A 110 -4.87 -2.58 -11.00
N TYR A 111 -3.64 -2.85 -10.57
CA TYR A 111 -2.58 -3.33 -11.45
C TYR A 111 -1.67 -4.35 -10.75
N PRO A 112 -2.08 -5.62 -10.66
CA PRO A 112 -1.37 -6.65 -9.90
C PRO A 112 0.10 -6.82 -10.30
N GLU A 113 0.40 -6.78 -11.61
CA GLU A 113 1.77 -6.85 -12.12
C GLU A 113 2.66 -5.70 -11.64
N GLY A 114 2.08 -4.56 -11.26
CA GLY A 114 2.86 -3.46 -10.70
C GLY A 114 3.48 -3.81 -9.35
N LEU A 115 2.86 -4.68 -8.54
CA LEU A 115 3.49 -5.19 -7.32
C LEU A 115 4.77 -5.95 -7.66
N ARG A 116 4.71 -6.85 -8.66
CA ARG A 116 5.88 -7.59 -9.16
C ARG A 116 6.96 -6.65 -9.68
N THR A 117 6.60 -5.61 -10.43
CA THR A 117 7.55 -4.59 -10.90
C THR A 117 8.27 -3.93 -9.73
N ILE A 118 7.53 -3.44 -8.73
CA ILE A 118 8.12 -2.69 -7.62
C ILE A 118 9.04 -3.56 -6.75
N VAL A 119 8.61 -4.78 -6.38
CA VAL A 119 9.47 -5.65 -5.55
C VAL A 119 10.76 -6.03 -6.28
N ASN A 120 10.71 -6.24 -7.59
CA ASN A 120 11.89 -6.50 -8.41
C ASN A 120 12.82 -5.29 -8.45
N ASP A 121 12.28 -4.10 -8.72
CA ASP A 121 13.05 -2.87 -8.80
C ASP A 121 13.76 -2.57 -7.48
N PHE A 122 13.07 -2.72 -6.36
CA PHE A 122 13.63 -2.46 -5.03
C PHE A 122 14.70 -3.50 -4.67
N TYR A 123 14.42 -4.78 -4.90
CA TYR A 123 15.38 -5.85 -4.64
C TYR A 123 16.65 -5.68 -5.48
N LYS A 124 16.50 -5.37 -6.78
CA LYS A 124 17.62 -5.11 -7.68
C LYS A 124 18.43 -3.88 -7.29
N LYS A 125 17.76 -2.79 -6.88
CA LYS A 125 18.42 -1.52 -6.55
C LYS A 125 19.16 -1.56 -5.21
N TYR A 126 18.54 -2.15 -4.19
CA TYR A 126 19.07 -2.12 -2.82
C TYR A 126 19.77 -3.41 -2.40
N GLY A 127 19.54 -4.53 -3.10
CA GLY A 127 20.13 -5.84 -2.76
C GLY A 127 19.70 -6.37 -1.39
N LYS A 128 18.52 -5.97 -0.92
CA LYS A 128 17.97 -6.30 0.41
C LYS A 128 16.63 -6.99 0.29
N PRO A 129 16.28 -7.92 1.20
CA PRO A 129 14.98 -8.57 1.21
C PRO A 129 13.83 -7.55 1.20
N VAL A 130 12.67 -7.97 0.70
CA VAL A 130 11.48 -7.12 0.57
C VAL A 130 10.36 -7.63 1.47
N ALA A 131 9.62 -6.71 2.07
CA ALA A 131 8.36 -6.97 2.77
C ALA A 131 7.25 -6.15 2.11
N VAL A 132 6.16 -6.78 1.71
CA VAL A 132 4.93 -6.07 1.36
C VAL A 132 4.23 -5.76 2.68
N VAL A 133 4.42 -4.54 3.17
CA VAL A 133 3.92 -4.09 4.49
C VAL A 133 2.44 -3.72 4.38
N GLU A 134 2.01 -3.16 3.24
CA GLU A 134 0.60 -2.97 2.94
C GLU A 134 0.26 -3.33 1.49
N ASN A 135 -0.84 -4.07 1.34
CA ASN A 135 -1.58 -4.24 0.10
C ASN A 135 -3.05 -4.51 0.44
N GLY A 136 -3.98 -3.80 -0.20
CA GLY A 136 -5.40 -3.92 0.15
C GLY A 136 -6.32 -3.30 -0.88
N PHE A 137 -7.61 -3.59 -0.75
CA PHE A 137 -8.64 -3.06 -1.64
C PHE A 137 -9.91 -2.69 -0.88
N PRO A 138 -10.37 -1.41 -0.94
CA PRO A 138 -11.49 -0.93 -0.15
C PRO A 138 -12.83 -1.27 -0.81
N THR A 139 -13.39 -2.43 -0.47
CA THR A 139 -14.71 -2.87 -0.94
C THR A 139 -15.40 -3.76 0.09
N ARG A 140 -16.73 -3.66 0.17
CA ARG A 140 -17.58 -4.59 0.93
C ARG A 140 -17.93 -5.85 0.12
N ASP A 141 -17.62 -5.88 -1.17
CA ASP A 141 -17.74 -7.09 -1.96
C ASP A 141 -16.54 -8.02 -1.71
N HIS A 142 -16.77 -9.09 -0.95
CA HIS A 142 -15.70 -10.00 -0.57
C HIS A 142 -15.16 -10.84 -1.74
N ASP A 143 -15.95 -11.12 -2.77
CA ASP A 143 -15.44 -11.85 -3.95
C ASP A 143 -14.49 -10.96 -4.76
N GLU A 144 -14.81 -9.67 -4.89
CA GLU A 144 -13.93 -8.68 -5.51
C GLU A 144 -12.65 -8.47 -4.70
N LYS A 145 -12.76 -8.42 -3.36
CA LYS A 145 -11.61 -8.33 -2.45
C LYS A 145 -10.69 -9.55 -2.57
N ILE A 146 -11.26 -10.76 -2.59
CA ILE A 146 -10.51 -12.00 -2.74
C ILE A 146 -9.85 -12.07 -4.13
N LYS A 147 -10.55 -11.64 -5.19
CA LYS A 147 -9.96 -11.54 -6.53
C LYS A 147 -8.73 -10.61 -6.54
N PHE A 148 -8.85 -9.41 -5.97
CA PHE A 148 -7.72 -8.48 -5.86
C PHE A 148 -6.53 -9.13 -5.16
N MET A 149 -6.79 -9.75 -4.01
CA MET A 149 -5.78 -10.43 -3.19
C MET A 149 -5.04 -11.52 -3.97
N LEU A 150 -5.78 -12.40 -4.63
CA LEU A 150 -5.21 -13.52 -5.38
C LEU A 150 -4.40 -13.07 -6.60
N GLU A 151 -4.86 -12.03 -7.32
CA GLU A 151 -4.11 -11.51 -8.46
C GLU A 151 -2.78 -10.87 -8.03
N HIS A 152 -2.75 -10.12 -6.91
CA HIS A 152 -1.50 -9.54 -6.39
C HIS A 152 -0.57 -10.60 -5.78
N LEU A 153 -1.12 -11.57 -5.03
CA LEU A 153 -0.34 -12.69 -4.49
C LEU A 153 0.24 -13.55 -5.62
N LYS A 154 -0.46 -13.71 -6.75
CA LYS A 154 0.08 -14.40 -7.91
C LYS A 154 1.26 -13.63 -8.53
N ALA A 155 1.16 -12.32 -8.69
CA ALA A 155 2.26 -11.49 -9.16
C ALA A 155 3.47 -11.55 -8.21
N LEU A 156 3.22 -11.53 -6.89
CA LEU A 156 4.26 -11.66 -5.87
C LEU A 156 4.91 -13.05 -5.88
N HIS A 157 4.12 -14.11 -6.04
CA HIS A 157 4.60 -15.47 -6.21
C HIS A 157 5.53 -15.59 -7.43
N ASP A 158 5.20 -14.94 -8.55
CA ASP A 158 6.06 -14.94 -9.74
C ASP A 158 7.36 -14.16 -9.52
N ALA A 159 7.32 -13.05 -8.76
CA ALA A 159 8.53 -12.34 -8.35
C ALA A 159 9.48 -13.25 -7.55
N ILE A 160 8.93 -14.02 -6.61
CA ILE A 160 9.71 -14.95 -5.77
C ILE A 160 10.24 -16.12 -6.61
N THR A 161 9.38 -16.77 -7.39
CA THR A 161 9.69 -18.06 -8.01
C THR A 161 10.37 -17.94 -9.37
N LEU A 162 10.04 -16.93 -10.16
CA LEU A 162 10.61 -16.70 -11.49
C LEU A 162 11.76 -15.71 -11.42
N ASP A 163 11.56 -14.56 -10.77
CA ASP A 163 12.54 -13.48 -10.76
C ASP A 163 13.55 -13.57 -9.61
N LYS A 164 13.34 -14.49 -8.67
CA LYS A 164 14.23 -14.78 -7.53
C LYS A 164 14.37 -13.60 -6.56
N VAL A 165 13.32 -12.81 -6.42
CA VAL A 165 13.24 -11.76 -5.40
C VAL A 165 13.07 -12.38 -4.02
N GLU A 166 13.92 -11.96 -3.06
CA GLU A 166 13.76 -12.39 -1.67
C GLU A 166 12.63 -11.58 -1.01
N VAL A 167 11.41 -12.12 -1.03
CA VAL A 167 10.26 -11.58 -0.29
C VAL A 167 10.01 -12.45 0.92
N PHE A 168 9.94 -11.86 2.11
CA PHE A 168 9.73 -12.62 3.36
C PHE A 168 8.40 -12.32 4.07
N ALA A 169 7.66 -11.30 3.64
CA ALA A 169 6.40 -10.92 4.26
C ALA A 169 5.41 -10.34 3.24
N TYR A 170 4.13 -10.65 3.45
CA TYR A 170 2.99 -10.00 2.80
C TYR A 170 1.91 -9.77 3.85
N ASN A 171 1.51 -8.52 4.04
CA ASN A 171 0.50 -8.11 4.98
C ASN A 171 -0.67 -7.46 4.24
N TRP A 172 -1.89 -7.92 4.54
CA TRP A 172 -3.10 -7.31 4.01
C TRP A 172 -3.47 -6.03 4.79
N TRP A 173 -3.67 -4.92 4.08
CA TRP A 173 -4.28 -3.72 4.63
C TRP A 173 -5.82 -3.81 4.48
N CYS A 174 -6.60 -3.94 5.55
CA CYS A 174 -6.22 -3.94 6.96
C CYS A 174 -6.90 -5.07 7.73
N THR A 175 -6.40 -5.36 8.94
CA THR A 175 -6.97 -6.42 9.78
C THR A 175 -8.37 -6.04 10.28
N LEU A 176 -8.54 -4.84 10.84
CA LEU A 176 -9.77 -4.36 11.46
C LEU A 176 -10.32 -3.16 10.70
N HIS A 177 -11.64 -3.03 10.63
CA HIS A 177 -12.25 -1.82 10.10
C HIS A 177 -11.88 -0.61 10.97
N SER A 178 -11.36 0.42 10.32
CA SER A 178 -10.72 1.56 10.96
C SER A 178 -11.08 2.85 10.26
N TYR A 179 -10.78 3.96 10.93
CA TYR A 179 -10.82 5.30 10.38
C TYR A 179 -9.77 5.44 9.28
N GLU A 180 -10.19 5.81 8.07
CA GLU A 180 -9.32 5.96 6.89
C GLU A 180 -9.08 7.45 6.61
N TRP A 181 -8.40 8.10 7.54
CA TRP A 181 -7.97 9.50 7.41
C TRP A 181 -9.16 10.43 7.08
N GLY A 182 -8.98 11.39 6.18
CA GLY A 182 -10.04 12.31 5.74
C GLY A 182 -11.23 11.67 5.02
N TYR A 183 -11.34 10.34 4.99
CA TYR A 183 -12.47 9.59 4.43
C TYR A 183 -13.33 8.89 5.48
N ASP A 184 -13.05 9.11 6.77
CA ASP A 184 -13.75 8.52 7.89
C ASP A 184 -13.80 6.98 7.79
N TYR A 185 -14.91 6.35 8.20
CA TYR A 185 -15.10 4.90 8.14
C TYR A 185 -15.65 4.41 6.79
N LYS A 186 -15.67 5.25 5.75
CA LYS A 186 -16.30 4.88 4.46
C LYS A 186 -15.52 3.80 3.69
N PRO A 187 -14.18 3.88 3.54
CA PRO A 187 -13.42 2.84 2.85
C PRO A 187 -13.34 1.55 3.67
N PHE A 188 -13.77 0.43 3.08
CA PHE A 188 -13.80 -0.85 3.78
C PHE A 188 -12.63 -1.77 3.37
N PHE A 189 -11.45 -1.55 3.96
CA PHE A 189 -10.26 -2.40 3.74
C PHE A 189 -10.26 -3.71 4.54
N ALA A 190 -11.01 -3.75 5.65
CA ALA A 190 -10.92 -4.76 6.69
C ALA A 190 -11.14 -6.22 6.26
N LEU A 191 -10.46 -7.12 6.98
CA LEU A 191 -10.74 -8.55 7.03
C LEU A 191 -11.65 -8.94 8.20
N VAL A 192 -11.66 -8.15 9.26
CA VAL A 192 -12.54 -8.29 10.42
C VAL A 192 -13.39 -7.02 10.51
N ASP A 193 -14.68 -7.19 10.26
CA ASP A 193 -15.67 -6.12 10.39
C ASP A 193 -15.98 -5.88 11.88
N VAL A 194 -16.58 -4.73 12.15
CA VAL A 194 -16.97 -4.30 13.48
C VAL A 194 -18.46 -3.94 13.44
N GLU A 195 -19.26 -4.63 14.24
CA GLU A 195 -20.68 -4.33 14.41
C GLU A 195 -20.82 -2.93 15.05
N GLY A 196 -21.49 -2.03 14.34
CA GLY A 196 -21.74 -0.66 14.78
C GLY A 196 -22.60 0.10 13.77
N GLU A 197 -23.01 1.28 14.17
CA GLU A 197 -23.70 2.28 13.36
C GLU A 197 -22.79 3.49 13.20
N GLU A 198 -22.66 3.98 11.98
CA GLU A 198 -22.01 5.27 11.72
C GLU A 198 -22.88 6.41 12.26
N LYS A 199 -22.34 7.26 13.13
CA LYS A 199 -23.02 8.44 13.69
C LYS A 199 -22.11 9.65 13.69
N GLU A 200 -22.69 10.81 13.42
CA GLU A 200 -22.02 12.09 13.61
C GLU A 200 -21.76 12.36 15.11
N VAL A 201 -20.49 12.37 15.49
CA VAL A 201 -20.03 12.66 16.85
C VAL A 201 -19.00 13.79 16.77
N ARG A 202 -19.36 14.96 17.30
CA ARG A 202 -18.47 16.15 17.37
C ARG A 202 -17.95 16.62 16.00
N GLY A 203 -18.75 16.47 14.94
CA GLY A 203 -18.43 16.95 13.59
C GLY A 203 -17.64 15.96 12.73
N TYR A 204 -17.56 14.70 13.15
CA TYR A 204 -16.99 13.59 12.39
C TYR A 204 -17.91 12.38 12.46
N THR A 205 -17.96 11.57 11.39
CA THR A 205 -18.63 10.27 11.43
C THR A 205 -17.78 9.27 12.25
N ASP A 206 -18.35 8.77 13.35
CA ASP A 206 -17.73 7.77 14.23
C ASP A 206 -18.54 6.45 14.18
N LEU A 207 -17.88 5.33 14.43
CA LEU A 207 -18.53 4.02 14.52
C LEU A 207 -18.92 3.75 15.99
N VAL A 208 -20.22 3.78 16.28
CA VAL A 208 -20.74 3.57 17.65
C VAL A 208 -21.64 2.34 17.72
N GLY A 209 -21.63 1.63 18.85
CA GLY A 209 -22.48 0.45 19.03
C GLY A 209 -21.84 -0.62 19.89
N SER A 210 -22.16 -1.89 19.62
CA SER A 210 -21.60 -3.04 20.34
C SER A 210 -20.08 -3.18 20.12
N LEU A 211 -19.59 -2.68 18.99
CA LEU A 211 -18.21 -2.83 18.52
C LEU A 211 -17.77 -4.30 18.49
N LYS A 212 -18.71 -5.24 18.34
CA LYS A 212 -18.39 -6.66 18.31
C LYS A 212 -17.68 -6.99 17.00
N ARG A 213 -16.60 -7.75 17.07
CA ARG A 213 -15.78 -8.09 15.89
C ARG A 213 -16.38 -9.30 15.19
N LYS A 214 -16.45 -9.24 13.85
CA LYS A 214 -16.93 -10.33 12.99
C LYS A 214 -15.94 -10.55 11.86
N ILE A 215 -15.36 -11.74 11.79
CA ILE A 215 -14.52 -12.11 10.64
C ILE A 215 -15.35 -12.09 9.37
N THR A 216 -14.81 -11.51 8.30
CA THR A 216 -15.47 -11.46 7.00
C THR A 216 -15.14 -12.70 6.17
N PRO A 217 -15.91 -13.03 5.12
CA PRO A 217 -15.54 -14.07 4.16
C PRO A 217 -14.12 -13.90 3.58
N ALA A 218 -13.72 -12.66 3.27
CA ALA A 218 -12.35 -12.39 2.81
C ALA A 218 -11.31 -12.63 3.92
N GLY A 219 -11.64 -12.33 5.17
CA GLY A 219 -10.79 -12.62 6.33
C GLY A 219 -10.60 -14.12 6.58
N GLU A 220 -11.67 -14.90 6.50
CA GLU A 220 -11.60 -16.37 6.56
C GLU A 220 -10.73 -16.92 5.42
N PHE A 221 -10.91 -16.38 4.21
CA PHE A 221 -10.15 -16.79 3.03
C PHE A 221 -8.65 -16.47 3.17
N TYR A 222 -8.29 -15.26 3.60
CA TYR A 222 -6.90 -14.90 3.86
C TYR A 222 -6.30 -15.75 4.99
N GLY A 223 -7.06 -16.02 6.05
CA GLY A 223 -6.65 -16.94 7.12
C GLY A 223 -6.33 -18.35 6.61
N LYS A 224 -7.10 -18.85 5.63
CA LYS A 224 -6.80 -20.12 4.95
C LYS A 224 -5.49 -20.03 4.16
N ILE A 225 -5.26 -18.95 3.41
CA ILE A 225 -3.99 -18.75 2.67
C ILE A 225 -2.80 -18.79 3.64
N CYS A 226 -2.89 -18.06 4.76
CA CYS A 226 -1.82 -18.03 5.76
C CYS A 226 -1.57 -19.43 6.36
N LYS A 227 -2.64 -20.16 6.69
CA LYS A 227 -2.54 -21.52 7.25
C LYS A 227 -1.90 -22.51 6.27
N ASP A 228 -2.28 -22.42 5.00
CA ASP A 228 -1.80 -23.31 3.94
C ASP A 228 -0.46 -22.84 3.34
N ASN A 229 0.05 -21.69 3.78
CA ASN A 229 1.23 -21.01 3.24
C ASN A 229 1.16 -20.81 1.71
N GLY A 230 -0.03 -20.46 1.21
CA GLY A 230 -0.29 -20.26 -0.22
C GLY A 230 -1.76 -20.39 -0.59
N PHE A 231 -2.07 -20.16 -1.87
CA PHE A 231 -3.40 -20.32 -2.43
C PHE A 231 -3.41 -21.43 -3.49
N SER A 232 -4.57 -22.07 -3.71
CA SER A 232 -4.67 -23.14 -4.70
C SER A 232 -4.85 -22.59 -6.12
N GLN A 233 -4.33 -23.32 -7.11
CA GLN A 233 -4.55 -22.99 -8.53
C GLN A 233 -6.05 -22.93 -8.89
N LYS A 234 -6.86 -23.80 -8.28
CA LYS A 234 -8.31 -23.85 -8.46
C LYS A 234 -8.98 -22.56 -7.96
N ASP A 235 -8.60 -22.08 -6.78
CA ASP A 235 -9.15 -20.84 -6.24
C ASP A 235 -8.73 -19.64 -7.10
N TYR A 236 -7.45 -19.57 -7.49
CA TYR A 236 -6.97 -18.53 -8.39
C TYR A 236 -7.77 -18.49 -9.69
N GLN A 237 -7.92 -19.63 -10.37
CA GLN A 237 -8.69 -19.72 -11.62
C GLN A 237 -10.16 -19.30 -11.45
N LYS A 238 -10.79 -19.69 -10.33
CA LYS A 238 -12.18 -19.32 -10.02
C LYS A 238 -12.34 -17.81 -9.96
N TYR A 239 -11.53 -17.11 -9.15
CA TYR A 239 -11.67 -15.67 -8.94
C TYR A 239 -11.14 -14.87 -10.13
N HIS A 240 -10.05 -15.31 -10.76
CA HIS A 240 -9.48 -14.64 -11.93
C HIS A 240 -10.44 -14.68 -13.14
N ALA A 241 -11.20 -15.77 -13.32
CA ALA A 241 -12.20 -15.88 -14.37
C ALA A 241 -13.42 -14.96 -14.19
N MET A 242 -13.60 -14.34 -13.02
CA MET A 242 -14.69 -13.40 -12.80
C MET A 242 -14.52 -12.17 -13.70
N LYS A 243 -15.47 -11.97 -14.62
CA LYS A 243 -15.54 -10.80 -15.51
C LYS A 243 -15.94 -9.50 -14.81
N LYS A 244 -16.01 -9.50 -13.48
CA LYS A 244 -16.31 -8.32 -12.69
C LYS A 244 -15.09 -7.38 -12.71
N PRO A 245 -15.24 -6.14 -13.23
CA PRO A 245 -14.16 -5.16 -13.17
C PRO A 245 -13.98 -4.69 -11.73
N PHE A 246 -12.76 -4.31 -11.37
CA PHE A 246 -12.51 -3.63 -10.11
C PHE A 246 -13.15 -2.25 -10.12
N LYS A 247 -14.05 -2.00 -9.17
CA LYS A 247 -14.63 -0.69 -8.93
C LYS A 247 -13.71 0.03 -7.97
N MET A 248 -12.79 0.84 -8.52
CA MET A 248 -11.96 1.72 -7.69
C MET A 248 -12.87 2.55 -6.81
N TRP A 249 -12.59 2.58 -5.51
CA TRP A 249 -13.31 3.44 -4.59
C TRP A 249 -13.14 4.89 -5.03
N GLN A 250 -14.25 5.54 -5.35
CA GLN A 250 -14.29 6.94 -5.76
C GLN A 250 -14.63 7.77 -4.53
N VAL A 251 -13.91 8.88 -4.35
CA VAL A 251 -14.03 9.76 -3.18
C VAL A 251 -15.38 10.52 -3.17
N TYR A 252 -16.14 10.51 -4.26
CA TYR A 252 -17.35 11.33 -4.41
C TYR A 252 -18.42 10.61 -5.23
N GLU A 253 -19.55 10.31 -4.59
CA GLU A 253 -20.90 10.47 -5.17
C GLU A 253 -21.60 11.59 -4.39
#